data_AF-R6AKC6-F1
#
_entry.id   AF-R6AKC6-F1
#
_cell.length_a   1.000
_cell.length_b   1.000
_cell.length_c   1.000
_cell.angle_alpha   90.00
_cell.angle_beta   90.00
_cell.angle_gamma   90.00
#
_symmetry.space_group_name_H-M   'P 1'
#
loop_
_entity.id
_entity.type
_entity.pdbx_description
1 polymer ?
#
loop_
_entity_poly.entity_id
_entity_poly.type
_entity_poly.pdbx_seq_one_letter_code
_entity_poly.pdbx_strand_id
1 'polypeptide(L)'
;MKRKVYTLDEDEQLLAGRFFYYQQTFRSKDGNVYGSSLDYRIARGSLEDYSHMGQLMKKYRNSAIVNSYESYAHGQYLDVSEDDRIVVAELFGKRNLQTVDEKVEYIQKIVSYLKDNYTYTLKPGRVPEGKSVVEYFLRESKRGYCTYFATSAAVILRCAGIPARYCAGYTVNTNTGAYYTDGQSNKYMKYDVYDNAAHAWVEAYIDGYGWVIVDATPGYGEVEDTEQSSTQDESERQSQSDNSNSSVDENMTVDDTDEPGTESTTQEAVSDTDSFSGEIHINSVLIVVCTAILAVLILIAMAAIRIVSRIHLLRSSSADEVKLMKMYSYLEKLLACLGYKREPGIDYEEYILEITAQDANLKNMGLEKAVQTILAVRFGNVKYVDKADITGIINTIRQVRSYALKKARGLKKLIVCLI
;
A
#
# COMPACT_ATOMS: atom_id res chain seq x y z
N MET A 1 -0.48 11.71 -24.44
CA MET A 1 0.01 11.98 -23.07
C MET A 1 1.12 13.02 -23.11
N LYS A 2 0.96 14.19 -22.50
CA LYS A 2 2.09 15.12 -22.28
C LYS A 2 3.01 14.46 -21.24
N ARG A 3 4.19 14.01 -21.68
CA ARG A 3 5.22 13.46 -20.78
C ARG A 3 5.76 14.66 -20.00
N LYS A 4 5.41 14.80 -18.73
CA LYS A 4 6.16 15.69 -17.84
C LYS A 4 7.49 14.99 -17.57
N VAL A 5 8.57 15.62 -18.01
CA VAL A 5 9.93 15.20 -17.68
C VAL A 5 10.31 16.05 -16.49
N TYR A 6 10.53 15.40 -15.35
CA TYR A 6 11.07 16.04 -14.17
C TYR A 6 12.57 15.73 -14.17
N THR A 7 13.39 16.76 -14.18
CA THR A 7 14.83 16.60 -13.97
C THR A 7 15.04 16.55 -12.47
N LEU A 8 15.48 15.39 -11.97
CA LEU A 8 15.85 15.24 -10.58
C LEU A 8 17.20 15.94 -10.36
N ASP A 9 17.32 16.72 -9.29
CA ASP A 9 18.63 17.20 -8.84
C ASP A 9 19.47 16.07 -8.22
N GLU A 10 20.72 16.36 -7.88
CA GLU A 10 21.68 15.35 -7.38
C GLU A 10 21.17 14.68 -6.09
N ASP A 11 20.60 15.46 -5.17
CA ASP A 11 20.01 14.95 -3.93
C ASP A 11 18.76 14.09 -4.20
N GLU A 12 17.92 14.50 -5.14
CA GLU A 12 16.75 13.74 -5.60
C GLU A 12 17.14 12.43 -6.30
N GLN A 13 18.24 12.43 -7.05
CA GLN A 13 18.80 11.22 -7.66
C GLN A 13 19.36 10.26 -6.59
N LEU A 14 20.04 10.77 -5.57
CA LEU A 14 20.53 9.99 -4.43
C LEU A 14 19.38 9.42 -3.60
N LEU A 15 18.32 10.21 -3.35
CA LEU A 15 17.10 9.78 -2.70
C LEU A 15 16.40 8.68 -3.50
N ALA A 16 16.20 8.89 -4.81
CA ALA A 16 15.63 7.89 -5.69
C ALA A 16 16.44 6.59 -5.63
N GLY A 17 17.77 6.68 -5.73
CA GLY A 17 18.73 5.58 -5.56
C GLY A 17 18.53 4.74 -4.30
N ARG A 18 18.14 5.37 -3.17
CA ARG A 18 17.85 4.67 -1.91
C ARG A 18 16.39 4.20 -1.80
N PHE A 19 15.42 4.88 -2.40
CA PHE A 19 14.04 4.37 -2.48
C PHE A 19 13.92 3.14 -3.39
N PHE A 20 14.86 2.93 -4.33
CA PHE A 20 14.98 1.70 -5.12
C PHE A 20 15.14 0.43 -4.28
N TYR A 21 15.50 0.52 -2.99
CA TYR A 21 15.49 -0.62 -2.06
C TYR A 21 14.07 -1.10 -1.67
N TYR A 22 13.02 -0.32 -1.98
CA TYR A 22 11.64 -0.56 -1.52
C TYR A 22 10.61 -0.82 -2.65
N GLN A 23 11.01 -0.91 -3.92
CA GLN A 23 10.07 -1.24 -5.00
C GLN A 23 10.56 -2.37 -5.92
N GLN A 24 9.62 -3.23 -6.32
CA GLN A 24 9.89 -4.52 -6.95
C GLN A 24 9.73 -4.56 -8.47
N THR A 25 9.50 -3.46 -9.21
CA THR A 25 9.67 -3.37 -10.69
C THR A 25 9.13 -2.05 -11.25
N PHE A 26 9.66 -1.61 -12.41
CA PHE A 26 9.01 -0.59 -13.23
C PHE A 26 8.90 -0.99 -14.72
N ARG A 27 7.86 -0.46 -15.39
CA ARG A 27 7.67 -0.53 -16.85
C ARG A 27 7.97 0.82 -17.49
N SER A 28 8.76 0.82 -18.56
CA SER A 28 8.96 2.02 -19.38
C SER A 28 7.76 2.27 -20.30
N LYS A 29 7.78 3.46 -20.91
CA LYS A 29 6.72 3.99 -21.79
C LYS A 29 6.49 3.17 -23.07
N ASP A 30 7.42 2.26 -23.41
CA ASP A 30 7.38 1.43 -24.61
C ASP A 30 7.06 -0.05 -24.27
N GLY A 31 6.69 -0.34 -23.01
CA GLY A 31 6.23 -1.67 -22.58
C GLY A 31 7.31 -2.58 -21.99
N ASN A 32 8.58 -2.16 -21.99
CA ASN A 32 9.68 -2.94 -21.43
C ASN A 32 9.70 -2.87 -19.90
N VAL A 33 9.79 -4.02 -19.24
CA VAL A 33 10.08 -4.15 -17.81
C VAL A 33 11.59 -4.03 -17.63
N TYR A 34 12.05 -3.04 -16.88
CA TYR A 34 13.46 -2.90 -16.54
C TYR A 34 13.63 -3.20 -15.05
N GLY A 35 14.45 -4.20 -14.77
CA GLY A 35 14.65 -4.79 -13.45
C GLY A 35 15.28 -6.16 -13.57
N SER A 36 16.40 -6.26 -14.28
CA SER A 36 17.21 -7.49 -14.28
C SER A 36 18.68 -7.15 -14.56
N SER A 37 19.33 -6.55 -13.56
CA SER A 37 20.74 -6.78 -13.26
C SER A 37 21.10 -5.95 -12.03
N LEU A 38 21.75 -6.63 -11.07
CA LEU A 38 22.49 -6.09 -9.92
C LEU A 38 21.75 -5.99 -8.56
N ASP A 39 22.12 -6.95 -7.71
CA ASP A 39 22.58 -6.80 -6.34
C ASP A 39 21.82 -5.83 -5.43
N TYR A 40 20.74 -6.34 -4.84
CA TYR A 40 20.17 -5.75 -3.64
C TYR A 40 20.91 -6.29 -2.42
N ARG A 41 21.89 -5.51 -1.93
CA ARG A 41 22.21 -5.54 -0.50
C ARG A 41 21.09 -4.81 0.21
N ILE A 42 20.30 -5.49 1.04
CA ILE A 42 19.68 -4.82 2.19
C ILE A 42 20.87 -4.34 3.02
N ALA A 43 21.36 -3.14 2.75
CA ALA A 43 22.27 -2.49 3.67
C ALA A 43 21.44 -2.20 4.91
N ARG A 44 21.67 -3.01 5.95
CA ARG A 44 21.44 -2.63 7.34
C ARG A 44 21.84 -1.16 7.43
N GLY A 45 20.87 -0.25 7.59
CA GLY A 45 21.18 1.16 7.65
C GLY A 45 22.09 1.39 8.85
N SER A 46 23.34 1.76 8.59
CA SER A 46 24.21 2.25 9.66
C SER A 46 23.66 3.60 10.14
N LEU A 47 24.07 4.05 11.33
CA LEU A 47 23.72 5.40 11.80
C LEU A 47 24.15 6.47 10.79
N GLU A 48 25.26 6.24 10.07
CA GLU A 48 25.76 7.12 9.01
C GLU A 48 24.81 7.15 7.80
N ASP A 49 24.25 5.99 7.41
CA ASP A 49 23.24 5.89 6.36
C ASP A 49 21.97 6.68 6.70
N TYR A 50 21.55 6.62 7.96
CA TYR A 50 20.43 7.41 8.45
C TYR A 50 20.79 8.89 8.47
N SER A 51 21.93 9.29 9.06
CA SER A 51 22.43 10.68 9.08
C SER A 51 22.43 11.30 7.68
N HIS A 52 22.96 10.57 6.70
CA HIS A 52 22.99 10.98 5.29
C HIS A 52 21.58 11.11 4.69
N MET A 53 20.68 10.15 4.96
CA MET A 53 19.27 10.26 4.56
C MET A 53 18.59 11.51 5.10
N GLY A 54 18.84 11.86 6.37
CA GLY A 54 18.28 13.07 6.97
C GLY A 54 18.79 14.37 6.33
N GLN A 55 20.03 14.38 5.83
CA GLN A 55 20.57 15.50 5.06
C GLN A 55 19.87 15.65 3.72
N LEU A 56 19.69 14.55 2.99
CA LEU A 56 18.95 14.53 1.72
C LEU A 56 17.48 14.94 1.91
N MET A 57 16.85 14.45 2.97
CA MET A 57 15.46 14.77 3.31
C MET A 57 15.26 16.19 3.84
N LYS A 58 16.33 16.92 4.17
CA LYS A 58 16.26 18.27 4.74
C LYS A 58 15.50 19.25 3.83
N LYS A 59 15.64 19.11 2.51
CA LYS A 59 14.90 19.91 1.51
C LYS A 59 13.37 19.68 1.58
N TYR A 60 12.95 18.46 1.95
CA TYR A 60 11.55 18.04 1.98
C TYR A 60 10.90 18.15 3.35
N ARG A 61 11.69 18.41 4.41
CA ARG A 61 11.22 18.45 5.80
C ARG A 61 10.08 19.45 6.03
N ASN A 62 10.03 20.53 5.23
CA ASN A 62 8.96 21.54 5.32
C ASN A 62 7.80 21.28 4.36
N SER A 63 7.78 20.15 3.65
CA SER A 63 6.65 19.76 2.80
C SER A 63 5.42 19.49 3.66
N ALA A 64 4.26 19.98 3.22
CA ALA A 64 2.99 19.72 3.90
C ALA A 64 2.71 18.21 4.05
N ILE A 65 3.16 17.39 3.08
CA ILE A 65 3.01 15.94 3.11
C ILE A 65 3.86 15.32 4.21
N VAL A 66 5.14 15.71 4.30
CA VAL A 66 6.06 15.21 5.33
C VAL A 66 5.55 15.59 6.72
N ASN A 67 5.18 16.86 6.92
CA ASN A 67 4.60 17.32 8.18
C ASN A 67 3.29 16.60 8.55
N SER A 68 2.44 16.31 7.57
CA SER A 68 1.19 15.54 7.78
C SER A 68 1.49 14.12 8.23
N TYR A 69 2.46 13.45 7.58
CA TYR A 69 2.85 12.09 7.94
C TYR A 69 3.55 12.03 9.30
N GLU A 70 4.44 12.99 9.61
CA GLU A 70 5.06 13.12 10.92
C GLU A 70 3.99 13.27 12.01
N SER A 71 3.01 14.17 11.81
CA SER A 71 1.88 14.34 12.73
C SER A 71 1.07 13.05 12.91
N TYR A 72 0.85 12.31 11.83
CA TYR A 72 0.20 11.00 11.89
C TYR A 72 1.04 9.99 12.70
N ALA A 73 2.35 9.89 12.46
CA ALA A 73 3.23 8.98 13.17
C ALA A 73 3.21 9.26 14.68
N HIS A 74 3.36 10.53 15.08
CA HIS A 74 3.27 10.96 16.48
C HIS A 74 1.88 10.73 17.09
N GLY A 75 0.82 10.92 16.31
CA GLY A 75 -0.55 10.72 16.80
C GLY A 75 -0.95 9.26 16.99
N GLN A 76 -0.36 8.33 16.24
CA GLN A 76 -0.79 6.92 16.23
C GLN A 76 0.17 5.96 16.95
N TYR A 77 1.46 6.27 17.02
CA TYR A 77 2.47 5.30 17.44
C TYR A 77 3.12 5.60 18.80
N LEU A 78 2.44 6.37 19.66
CA LEU A 78 2.84 6.66 21.04
C LEU A 78 1.94 5.98 22.10
N ASP A 79 0.99 5.16 21.69
CA ASP A 79 0.04 4.54 22.61
C ASP A 79 0.67 3.44 23.47
N VAL A 80 0.39 3.51 24.78
CA VAL A 80 0.91 2.64 25.85
C VAL A 80 -0.11 2.62 26.99
N SER A 81 -0.33 1.44 27.58
CA SER A 81 -1.18 1.26 28.76
C SER A 81 -0.64 2.04 29.97
N GLU A 82 -1.51 2.44 30.91
CA GLU A 82 -1.06 3.19 32.10
C GLU A 82 -0.13 2.34 32.98
N ASP A 83 -0.44 1.05 33.14
CA ASP A 83 0.39 0.12 33.92
C ASP A 83 1.82 0.01 33.35
N ASP A 84 1.95 -0.11 32.04
CA ASP A 84 3.27 -0.16 31.38
C ASP A 84 4.00 1.18 31.46
N ARG A 85 3.29 2.32 31.42
CA ARG A 85 3.89 3.65 31.63
C ARG A 85 4.49 3.77 33.03
N ILE A 86 3.80 3.26 34.05
CA ILE A 86 4.31 3.23 35.43
C ILE A 86 5.57 2.36 35.50
N VAL A 87 5.53 1.16 34.91
CA VAL A 87 6.69 0.26 34.84
C VAL A 87 7.90 0.93 34.21
N VAL A 88 7.73 1.53 33.03
CA VAL A 88 8.85 2.20 32.34
C VAL A 88 9.34 3.42 33.12
N ALA A 89 8.44 4.23 33.69
CA ALA A 89 8.82 5.40 34.45
C ALA A 89 9.64 5.05 35.69
N GLU A 90 9.33 3.96 36.38
CA GLU A 90 10.12 3.48 37.54
C GLU A 90 11.50 2.97 37.14
N LEU A 91 11.61 2.24 36.02
CA LEU A 91 12.87 1.61 35.62
C LEU A 91 13.81 2.55 34.82
N PHE A 92 13.24 3.40 33.97
CA PHE A 92 14.02 4.22 33.02
C PHE A 92 13.89 5.73 33.25
N GLY A 93 12.99 6.14 34.15
CA GLY A 93 12.62 7.53 34.39
C GLY A 93 11.69 8.08 33.29
N LYS A 94 11.00 9.18 33.59
CA LYS A 94 10.30 9.96 32.55
C LYS A 94 11.32 10.67 31.67
N ARG A 95 11.16 10.56 30.35
CA ARG A 95 12.05 11.18 29.36
C ARG A 95 11.28 12.21 28.55
N ASN A 96 11.97 13.29 28.19
CA ASN A 96 11.45 14.31 27.30
C ASN A 96 12.51 14.61 26.24
N LEU A 97 12.57 13.78 25.20
CA LEU A 97 13.57 13.85 24.14
C LEU A 97 13.07 14.82 23.06
N GLN A 98 13.82 15.89 22.81
CA GLN A 98 13.40 16.99 21.93
C GLN A 98 14.09 16.91 20.57
N THR A 99 15.37 16.55 20.57
CA THR A 99 16.20 16.52 19.36
C THR A 99 16.33 15.11 18.79
N VAL A 100 16.69 15.02 17.51
CA VAL A 100 16.96 13.73 16.84
C VAL A 100 18.12 13.01 17.53
N ASP A 101 19.19 13.73 17.88
CA ASP A 101 20.37 13.14 18.51
C ASP A 101 20.03 12.52 19.87
N GLU A 102 19.23 13.22 20.70
CA GLU A 102 18.74 12.67 21.97
C GLU A 102 17.89 11.41 21.77
N LYS A 103 17.04 11.37 20.74
CA LYS A 103 16.22 10.19 20.42
C LYS A 103 17.09 9.01 20.00
N VAL A 104 18.07 9.24 19.14
CA VAL A 104 19.00 8.21 18.66
C VAL A 104 19.87 7.67 19.79
N GLU A 105 20.46 8.54 20.61
CA GLU A 105 21.27 8.15 21.76
C GLU A 105 20.44 7.31 22.74
N TYR A 106 19.19 7.72 22.98
CA TYR A 106 18.29 6.95 23.84
C TYR A 106 17.93 5.58 23.26
N ILE A 107 17.66 5.47 21.95
CA ILE A 107 17.42 4.19 21.28
C ILE A 107 18.61 3.25 21.46
N GLN A 108 19.83 3.73 21.20
CA GLN A 108 21.05 2.94 21.36
C GLN A 108 21.22 2.47 22.81
N LYS A 109 21.02 3.38 23.77
CA LYS A 109 21.07 3.07 25.19
C LYS A 109 20.09 1.97 25.58
N ILE A 110 18.86 2.00 25.08
CA ILE A 110 17.85 0.98 25.38
C ILE A 110 18.20 -0.36 24.72
N VAL A 111 18.67 -0.36 23.47
CA VAL A 111 19.13 -1.58 22.79
C VAL A 111 20.27 -2.23 23.57
N SER A 112 21.34 -1.48 23.89
CA SER A 112 22.47 -2.00 24.67
C SER A 112 22.02 -2.47 26.04
N TYR A 113 21.21 -1.69 26.76
CA TYR A 113 20.73 -2.08 28.08
C TYR A 113 19.94 -3.40 28.05
N LEU A 114 19.04 -3.57 27.08
CA LEU A 114 18.28 -4.81 26.95
C LEU A 114 19.19 -5.99 26.57
N LYS A 115 20.15 -5.79 25.67
CA LYS A 115 21.11 -6.83 25.29
C LYS A 115 22.02 -7.26 26.45
N ASP A 116 22.47 -6.31 27.26
CA ASP A 116 23.45 -6.55 28.32
C ASP A 116 22.81 -7.12 29.61
N ASN A 117 21.54 -6.82 29.87
CA ASN A 117 20.90 -7.11 31.16
C ASN A 117 19.83 -8.21 31.09
N TYR A 118 19.48 -8.71 29.90
CA TYR A 118 18.40 -9.67 29.70
C TYR A 118 18.89 -10.86 28.88
N THR A 119 18.35 -12.05 29.15
CA THR A 119 18.79 -13.29 28.51
C THR A 119 17.79 -13.76 27.46
N TYR A 120 18.29 -14.07 26.27
CA TYR A 120 17.50 -14.72 25.24
C TYR A 120 17.21 -16.19 25.61
N THR A 121 15.93 -16.59 25.57
CA THR A 121 15.52 -17.99 25.74
C THR A 121 14.15 -18.27 25.13
N LEU A 122 14.02 -19.43 24.49
CA LEU A 122 12.73 -19.95 23.98
C LEU A 122 11.83 -20.51 25.09
N LYS A 123 12.31 -20.57 26.34
CA LYS A 123 11.57 -21.08 27.50
C LYS A 123 11.52 -20.03 28.64
N PRO A 124 10.92 -18.85 28.43
CA PRO A 124 10.89 -17.78 29.43
C PRO A 124 9.92 -18.01 30.60
N GLY A 125 9.19 -19.13 30.58
CA GLY A 125 8.08 -19.37 31.50
C GLY A 125 6.80 -18.65 31.05
N ARG A 126 5.74 -18.79 31.84
CA ARG A 126 4.44 -18.16 31.56
C ARG A 126 4.37 -16.81 32.28
N VAL A 127 3.89 -15.78 31.59
CA VAL A 127 3.54 -14.49 32.22
C VAL A 127 2.44 -14.74 33.27
N PRO A 128 2.64 -14.35 34.54
CA PRO A 128 1.63 -14.49 35.58
C PRO A 128 0.33 -13.78 35.22
N GLU A 129 -0.79 -14.32 35.70
CA GLU A 129 -2.10 -13.68 35.50
C GLU A 129 -2.13 -12.30 36.18
N GLY A 130 -2.70 -11.32 35.48
CA GLY A 130 -2.78 -9.93 35.96
C GLY A 130 -1.53 -9.09 35.71
N LYS A 131 -0.47 -9.62 35.08
CA LYS A 131 0.71 -8.84 34.67
C LYS A 131 0.80 -8.71 33.16
N SER A 132 1.34 -7.57 32.71
CA SER A 132 1.71 -7.42 31.31
C SER A 132 3.01 -8.17 31.01
N VAL A 133 3.24 -8.49 29.72
CA VAL A 133 4.52 -9.04 29.26
C VAL A 133 5.67 -8.09 29.62
N VAL A 134 5.44 -6.78 29.50
CA VAL A 134 6.43 -5.73 29.78
C VAL A 134 6.81 -5.70 31.25
N GLU A 135 5.82 -5.69 32.15
CA GLU A 135 6.05 -5.74 33.60
C GLU A 135 6.85 -6.96 34.00
N TYR A 136 6.36 -8.15 33.60
CA TYR A 136 6.99 -9.41 33.97
C TYR A 136 8.41 -9.53 33.40
N PHE A 137 8.60 -9.14 32.15
CA PHE A 137 9.92 -9.20 31.50
C PHE A 137 10.91 -8.25 32.15
N LEU A 138 10.55 -6.97 32.29
CA LEU A 138 11.46 -5.91 32.73
C LEU A 138 11.81 -5.99 34.22
N ARG A 139 10.90 -6.49 35.07
CA ARG A 139 11.11 -6.53 36.53
C ARG A 139 11.56 -7.88 37.04
N GLU A 140 11.02 -8.97 36.50
CA GLU A 140 11.08 -10.28 37.13
C GLU A 140 11.86 -11.29 36.30
N SER A 141 11.32 -11.67 35.13
CA SER A 141 11.87 -12.81 34.39
C SER A 141 13.26 -12.51 33.85
N LYS A 142 13.45 -11.28 33.34
CA LYS A 142 14.63 -10.84 32.57
C LYS A 142 15.08 -11.83 31.48
N ARG A 143 14.13 -12.65 31.03
CA ARG A 143 14.32 -13.82 30.17
C ARG A 143 13.18 -13.87 29.17
N GLY A 144 13.49 -13.91 27.89
CA GLY A 144 12.50 -13.79 26.82
C GLY A 144 13.06 -14.20 25.45
N TYR A 145 12.20 -14.37 24.47
CA TYR A 145 12.60 -14.46 23.05
C TYR A 145 12.25 -13.15 22.33
N CYS A 146 12.47 -13.07 21.01
CA CYS A 146 12.38 -11.84 20.22
C CYS A 146 11.11 -11.00 20.50
N THR A 147 9.96 -11.64 20.70
CA THR A 147 8.69 -10.92 21.01
C THR A 147 8.73 -10.14 22.34
N TYR A 148 9.40 -10.66 23.37
CA TYR A 148 9.52 -9.98 24.68
C TYR A 148 10.42 -8.75 24.56
N PHE A 149 11.55 -8.89 23.87
CA PHE A 149 12.49 -7.81 23.60
C PHE A 149 11.85 -6.72 22.74
N ALA A 150 11.24 -7.08 21.62
CA ALA A 150 10.59 -6.14 20.71
C ALA A 150 9.40 -5.43 21.38
N THR A 151 8.55 -6.15 22.11
CA THR A 151 7.41 -5.54 22.83
C THR A 151 7.90 -4.53 23.86
N SER A 152 8.89 -4.90 24.66
CA SER A 152 9.40 -4.04 25.73
C SER A 152 10.15 -2.84 25.18
N ALA A 153 10.97 -3.02 24.13
CA ALA A 153 11.64 -1.91 23.45
C ALA A 153 10.64 -0.93 22.85
N ALA A 154 9.60 -1.40 22.15
CA ALA A 154 8.56 -0.52 21.59
C ALA A 154 7.89 0.31 22.70
N VAL A 155 7.52 -0.32 23.81
CA VAL A 155 6.87 0.34 24.94
C VAL A 155 7.78 1.36 25.61
N ILE A 156 9.06 1.03 25.84
CA ILE A 156 10.04 1.96 26.40
C ILE A 156 10.22 3.19 25.49
N LEU A 157 10.35 3.00 24.18
CA LEU A 157 10.52 4.09 23.22
C LEU A 157 9.29 5.00 23.15
N ARG A 158 8.08 4.42 23.14
CA ARG A 158 6.83 5.19 23.17
C ARG A 158 6.69 6.04 24.42
N CYS A 159 7.05 5.48 25.58
CA CYS A 159 7.08 6.21 26.84
C CYS A 159 8.09 7.37 26.85
N ALA A 160 9.13 7.32 26.00
CA ALA A 160 10.09 8.40 25.82
C ALA A 160 9.71 9.42 24.73
N GLY A 161 8.51 9.29 24.14
CA GLY A 161 8.03 10.19 23.08
C GLY A 161 8.57 9.86 21.69
N ILE A 162 9.12 8.65 21.49
CA ILE A 162 9.59 8.18 20.18
C ILE A 162 8.48 7.29 19.59
N PRO A 163 7.86 7.68 18.46
CA PRO A 163 6.84 6.85 17.83
C PRO A 163 7.47 5.51 17.40
N ALA A 164 6.89 4.40 17.84
CA ALA A 164 7.45 3.08 17.59
C ALA A 164 6.38 2.06 17.23
N ARG A 165 6.71 1.10 16.36
CA ARG A 165 5.83 0.00 15.97
C ARG A 165 6.51 -1.35 16.13
N TYR A 166 5.72 -2.33 16.56
CA TYR A 166 6.13 -3.73 16.59
C TYR A 166 6.07 -4.31 15.18
N CYS A 167 7.13 -5.00 14.78
CA CYS A 167 7.21 -5.70 13.51
C CYS A 167 7.48 -7.19 13.75
N ALA A 168 6.91 -8.05 12.91
CA ALA A 168 7.18 -9.48 12.90
C ALA A 168 7.31 -9.98 11.47
N GLY A 169 8.17 -10.97 11.28
CA GLY A 169 8.50 -11.52 9.97
C GLY A 169 9.57 -12.59 10.09
N TYR A 170 10.44 -12.67 9.09
CA TYR A 170 11.52 -13.64 9.05
C TYR A 170 12.86 -12.95 8.85
N THR A 171 13.90 -13.42 9.53
CA THR A 171 15.28 -13.02 9.23
C THR A 171 15.84 -13.86 8.09
N VAL A 172 16.52 -13.22 7.15
CA VAL A 172 17.18 -13.90 6.03
C VAL A 172 18.69 -13.76 6.19
N ASN A 173 19.41 -14.88 6.18
CA ASN A 173 20.85 -14.85 6.06
C ASN A 173 21.23 -14.59 4.60
N THR A 174 21.75 -13.41 4.31
CA THR A 174 22.10 -13.04 2.93
C THR A 174 23.23 -13.87 2.34
N ASN A 175 23.99 -14.60 3.17
CA ASN A 175 25.09 -15.45 2.75
C ASN A 175 24.64 -16.85 2.30
N THR A 176 23.37 -17.23 2.53
CA THR A 176 22.83 -18.55 2.12
C THR A 176 22.08 -18.50 0.80
N GLY A 177 22.16 -17.38 0.08
CA GLY A 177 21.52 -17.23 -1.23
C GLY A 177 22.17 -18.15 -2.27
N ALA A 178 21.35 -18.85 -3.04
CA ALA A 178 21.81 -19.62 -4.19
C ALA A 178 21.22 -19.03 -5.48
N TYR A 179 22.03 -18.97 -6.54
CA TYR A 179 21.59 -18.54 -7.85
C TYR A 179 20.82 -19.65 -8.54
N TYR A 180 19.63 -19.32 -9.01
CA TYR A 180 18.80 -20.19 -9.84
C TYR A 180 18.60 -19.55 -11.20
N THR A 181 18.44 -20.39 -12.21
CA THR A 181 18.06 -19.97 -13.55
C THR A 181 16.70 -20.58 -13.83
N ASP A 182 15.72 -19.78 -14.24
CA ASP A 182 14.48 -20.35 -14.76
C ASP A 182 14.73 -20.98 -16.15
N GLY A 183 13.77 -21.75 -16.66
CA GLY A 183 13.83 -22.32 -18.01
C GLY A 183 13.90 -21.28 -19.15
N GLN A 184 13.91 -19.97 -18.83
CA GLN A 184 13.98 -18.84 -19.76
C GLN A 184 15.28 -18.02 -19.59
N SER A 185 16.30 -18.56 -18.92
CA SER A 185 17.62 -17.93 -18.69
C SER A 185 17.62 -16.72 -17.74
N ASN A 186 16.54 -16.45 -17.01
CA ASN A 186 16.55 -15.41 -15.98
C ASN A 186 17.25 -15.93 -14.73
N LYS A 187 18.32 -15.24 -14.30
CA LYS A 187 19.00 -15.53 -13.03
C LYS A 187 18.32 -14.79 -11.89
N TYR A 188 17.94 -15.51 -10.85
CA TYR A 188 17.43 -14.95 -9.61
C TYR A 188 18.11 -15.59 -8.40
N MET A 189 18.21 -14.83 -7.33
CA MET A 189 18.70 -15.32 -6.05
C MET A 189 17.52 -15.93 -5.29
N LYS A 190 17.65 -17.18 -4.85
CA LYS A 190 16.68 -17.83 -3.96
C LYS A 190 17.29 -17.96 -2.58
N TYR A 191 16.49 -17.66 -1.57
CA TYR A 191 16.79 -17.89 -0.17
C TYR A 191 15.76 -18.86 0.38
N ASP A 192 16.22 -19.92 1.02
CA ASP A 192 15.34 -20.79 1.80
C ASP A 192 15.15 -20.16 3.18
N VAL A 193 13.89 -19.88 3.54
CA VAL A 193 13.50 -19.23 4.80
C VAL A 193 12.59 -20.18 5.55
N TYR A 194 13.04 -20.64 6.71
CA TYR A 194 12.36 -21.63 7.52
C TYR A 194 11.60 -21.00 8.70
N ASP A 195 10.65 -21.71 9.29
CA ASP A 195 9.85 -21.24 10.42
C ASP A 195 10.67 -20.87 11.66
N ASN A 196 11.82 -21.52 11.86
CA ASN A 196 12.73 -21.16 12.95
C ASN A 196 13.47 -19.83 12.74
N ALA A 197 13.34 -19.21 11.57
CA ALA A 197 13.85 -17.86 11.28
C ALA A 197 12.81 -16.77 11.58
N ALA A 198 11.65 -17.12 12.14
CA ALA A 198 10.65 -16.15 12.58
C ALA A 198 11.25 -15.21 13.64
N HIS A 199 11.06 -13.91 13.43
CA HIS A 199 11.66 -12.88 14.27
C HIS A 199 10.73 -11.68 14.49
N ALA A 200 10.97 -10.97 15.58
CA ALA A 200 10.24 -9.75 15.94
C ALA A 200 11.24 -8.64 16.27
N TRP A 201 10.96 -7.43 15.77
CA TRP A 201 11.78 -6.24 15.98
C TRP A 201 10.89 -5.01 16.16
N VAL A 202 11.51 -3.85 16.40
CA VAL A 202 10.83 -2.56 16.48
C VAL A 202 11.25 -1.69 15.31
N GLU A 203 10.33 -0.88 14.80
CA GLU A 203 10.71 0.27 13.99
C GLU A 203 10.37 1.55 14.75
N ALA A 204 11.35 2.46 14.84
CA ALA A 204 11.21 3.76 15.48
C ALA A 204 11.13 4.86 14.41
N TYR A 205 10.22 5.80 14.57
CA TYR A 205 10.09 6.93 13.67
C TYR A 205 10.96 8.10 14.14
N ILE A 206 11.85 8.57 13.27
CA ILE A 206 12.73 9.71 13.53
C ILE A 206 12.37 10.85 12.57
N ASP A 207 12.07 12.02 13.13
CA ASP A 207 11.59 13.20 12.39
C ASP A 207 12.60 13.63 11.32
N GLY A 208 12.15 13.72 10.07
CA GLY A 208 13.00 13.98 8.91
C GLY A 208 13.81 12.78 8.38
N TYR A 209 13.71 11.59 8.99
CA TYR A 209 14.44 10.38 8.57
C TYR A 209 13.51 9.21 8.22
N GLY A 210 12.34 9.13 8.87
CA GLY A 210 11.38 8.05 8.65
C GLY A 210 11.52 6.91 9.67
N TRP A 211 11.03 5.73 9.29
CA TRP A 211 11.09 4.52 10.11
C TRP A 211 12.49 3.89 10.04
N VAL A 212 13.09 3.66 11.19
CA VAL A 212 14.40 3.00 11.34
C VAL A 212 14.24 1.69 12.11
N ILE A 213 14.96 0.65 11.69
CA ILE A 213 14.90 -0.66 12.36
C ILE A 213 15.67 -0.58 13.68
N VAL A 214 15.04 -1.05 14.75
CA VAL A 214 15.58 -1.15 16.10
C VAL A 214 15.38 -2.58 16.58
N ASP A 215 16.48 -3.34 16.68
CA ASP A 215 16.47 -4.69 17.21
C ASP A 215 17.18 -4.75 18.56
N ALA A 216 16.40 -4.99 19.62
CA ALA A 216 16.89 -5.11 20.99
C ALA A 216 17.22 -6.56 21.37
N THR A 217 17.09 -7.52 20.44
CA THR A 217 17.30 -8.94 20.72
C THR A 217 18.80 -9.28 20.73
N PRO A 218 19.34 -9.92 21.79
CA PRO A 218 20.73 -10.39 21.81
C PRO A 218 21.05 -11.32 20.64
N GLY A 219 22.25 -11.21 20.07
CA GLY A 219 22.70 -12.05 18.94
C GLY A 219 22.10 -11.68 17.58
N TYR A 220 21.14 -10.77 17.54
CA TYR A 220 20.64 -10.16 16.32
C TYR A 220 21.16 -8.71 16.21
N GLY A 221 21.58 -8.32 15.01
CA GLY A 221 22.10 -6.97 14.72
C GLY A 221 23.57 -6.71 15.02
N GLU A 222 24.31 -7.66 15.60
CA GLU A 222 25.78 -7.61 15.66
C GLU A 222 26.37 -8.32 14.44
N VAL A 223 27.02 -7.54 13.56
CA VAL A 223 28.01 -8.07 12.63
C VAL A 223 29.35 -7.72 13.24
N GLU A 224 29.83 -8.57 14.12
CA GLU A 224 31.27 -8.74 14.15
C GLU A 224 31.59 -9.79 13.11
N ASP A 225 32.49 -9.45 12.19
CA ASP A 225 33.21 -10.39 11.31
C ASP A 225 34.07 -11.33 12.17
N THR A 226 33.42 -12.14 13.01
CA THR A 226 34.07 -13.19 13.77
C THR A 226 33.45 -14.51 13.34
N GLU A 227 34.12 -15.16 12.39
CA GLU A 227 34.02 -16.58 12.14
C GLU A 227 34.34 -17.34 13.44
N GLN A 228 33.38 -17.51 14.35
CA GLN A 228 33.40 -18.63 15.31
C GLN A 228 32.09 -18.78 16.10
N SER A 229 31.50 -19.96 15.89
CA SER A 229 30.83 -20.78 16.90
C SER A 229 29.36 -20.50 17.22
N SER A 230 28.51 -21.37 16.69
CA SER A 230 27.57 -22.16 17.51
C SER A 230 27.14 -23.42 16.76
N THR A 231 28.11 -24.26 16.41
CA THR A 231 27.88 -25.70 16.30
C THR A 231 27.81 -26.26 17.71
N GLN A 232 26.61 -26.35 18.29
CA GLN A 232 26.24 -27.28 19.37
C GLN A 232 24.78 -27.03 19.78
N ASP A 233 23.83 -27.56 19.01
CA ASP A 233 22.66 -28.27 19.55
C ASP A 233 21.84 -29.00 18.44
N GLU A 234 22.53 -29.60 17.47
CA GLU A 234 21.90 -30.35 16.37
C GLU A 234 22.18 -31.86 16.49
N SER A 235 22.03 -32.39 17.70
CA SER A 235 22.01 -33.83 17.92
C SER A 235 20.92 -34.18 18.92
N GLU A 236 19.68 -34.13 18.43
CA GLU A 236 18.62 -35.07 18.77
C GLU A 236 17.40 -34.81 17.88
N ARG A 237 17.41 -35.39 16.68
CA ARG A 237 16.24 -36.00 16.01
C ARG A 237 16.60 -36.45 14.61
N GLN A 238 17.07 -37.69 14.51
CA GLN A 238 16.99 -38.45 13.27
C GLN A 238 15.90 -39.52 13.42
N SER A 239 15.10 -39.61 12.36
CA SER A 239 14.41 -40.81 11.88
C SER A 239 13.09 -41.22 12.53
N GLN A 240 12.00 -40.95 11.80
CA GLN A 240 11.20 -42.05 11.26
C GLN A 240 10.49 -41.60 9.96
N SER A 241 10.88 -42.26 8.89
CA SER A 241 10.23 -42.32 7.58
C SER A 241 8.82 -42.88 7.68
N ASP A 242 7.92 -42.46 6.79
CA ASP A 242 7.24 -43.43 5.93
C ASP A 242 6.74 -42.78 4.63
N ASN A 243 7.04 -43.52 3.57
CA ASN A 243 6.81 -43.26 2.16
C ASN A 243 5.58 -44.05 1.74
N SER A 244 4.67 -43.48 0.96
CA SER A 244 3.68 -44.24 0.19
C SER A 244 3.18 -43.41 -0.99
N ASN A 245 3.84 -43.65 -2.12
CA ASN A 245 3.37 -43.36 -3.47
C ASN A 245 2.33 -44.43 -3.84
N SER A 246 1.22 -44.06 -4.47
CA SER A 246 0.38 -45.01 -5.21
C SER A 246 -0.20 -44.36 -6.46
N SER A 247 0.02 -45.08 -7.55
CA SER A 247 -0.28 -44.81 -8.95
C SER A 247 -1.38 -45.76 -9.45
N VAL A 248 -1.86 -45.50 -10.69
CA VAL A 248 -2.63 -46.40 -11.59
C VAL A 248 -4.16 -46.30 -11.35
N ASP A 249 -5.03 -46.06 -12.34
CA ASP A 249 -5.10 -46.73 -13.65
C ASP A 249 -5.76 -45.89 -14.76
N GLU A 250 -5.28 -46.13 -15.98
CA GLU A 250 -5.92 -45.79 -17.26
C GLU A 250 -6.96 -46.86 -17.60
N ASN A 251 -7.99 -46.51 -18.37
CA ASN A 251 -8.49 -47.50 -19.34
C ASN A 251 -8.99 -46.83 -20.62
N MET A 252 -8.46 -47.35 -21.72
CA MET A 252 -8.80 -47.12 -23.12
C MET A 252 -10.12 -47.80 -23.51
N THR A 253 -10.80 -47.26 -24.51
CA THR A 253 -11.34 -48.05 -25.63
C THR A 253 -11.39 -47.20 -26.91
N VAL A 254 -11.02 -47.86 -28.00
CA VAL A 254 -10.86 -47.42 -29.40
C VAL A 254 -11.96 -48.09 -30.24
N ASP A 255 -12.47 -47.41 -31.27
CA ASP A 255 -12.91 -47.93 -32.59
C ASP A 255 -13.37 -46.72 -33.44
N ASP A 256 -12.71 -46.30 -34.54
CA ASP A 256 -12.77 -46.77 -35.95
C ASP A 256 -14.20 -46.65 -36.57
N THR A 257 -14.48 -46.19 -37.80
CA THR A 257 -13.72 -45.99 -39.05
C THR A 257 -14.50 -45.07 -40.06
N ASP A 258 -13.77 -44.48 -41.02
CA ASP A 258 -14.05 -44.18 -42.45
C ASP A 258 -15.22 -43.31 -43.00
N GLU A 259 -14.85 -42.09 -43.44
CA GLU A 259 -14.73 -41.52 -44.83
C GLU A 259 -15.70 -41.91 -46.02
N PRO A 260 -15.66 -41.25 -47.22
CA PRO A 260 -16.66 -40.29 -47.71
C PRO A 260 -17.31 -40.65 -49.08
N GLY A 261 -18.18 -39.78 -49.63
CA GLY A 261 -18.74 -39.96 -50.98
C GLY A 261 -19.56 -38.77 -51.55
N THR A 262 -18.85 -37.81 -52.14
CA THR A 262 -18.92 -37.24 -53.51
C THR A 262 -20.22 -37.28 -54.36
N GLU A 263 -20.62 -36.07 -54.82
CA GLU A 263 -21.16 -35.61 -56.13
C GLU A 263 -22.42 -36.19 -56.81
N SER A 264 -23.33 -35.31 -57.26
CA SER A 264 -23.41 -34.78 -58.66
C SER A 264 -24.69 -33.90 -58.84
N THR A 265 -24.60 -32.65 -59.36
CA THR A 265 -24.66 -32.22 -60.80
C THR A 265 -26.09 -32.36 -61.37
N THR A 266 -26.81 -31.38 -61.93
CA THR A 266 -26.61 -30.40 -63.04
C THR A 266 -27.69 -29.30 -62.93
N GLN A 267 -27.41 -28.00 -63.07
CA GLN A 267 -27.27 -27.14 -64.27
C GLN A 267 -28.49 -26.97 -65.20
N GLU A 268 -28.90 -25.70 -65.38
CA GLU A 268 -29.20 -24.95 -66.63
C GLU A 268 -30.21 -23.82 -66.32
N ALA A 269 -30.27 -22.64 -66.94
CA ALA A 269 -29.35 -21.77 -67.69
C ALA A 269 -30.08 -20.42 -67.91
N VAL A 270 -29.33 -19.30 -67.75
CA VAL A 270 -29.34 -18.01 -68.46
C VAL A 270 -30.68 -17.31 -68.86
N SER A 271 -30.85 -16.05 -68.42
CA SER A 271 -31.20 -14.92 -69.32
C SER A 271 -31.05 -13.55 -68.63
N ASP A 272 -30.25 -12.69 -69.25
CA ASP A 272 -30.04 -11.27 -68.91
C ASP A 272 -31.33 -10.43 -68.97
N THR A 273 -31.39 -9.34 -68.20
CA THR A 273 -31.76 -8.00 -68.71
C THR A 273 -31.52 -6.92 -67.66
N ASP A 274 -30.79 -5.90 -68.08
CA ASP A 274 -30.50 -4.65 -67.38
C ASP A 274 -31.65 -3.66 -67.61
N SER A 275 -32.15 -2.96 -66.58
CA SER A 275 -32.56 -1.53 -66.64
C SER A 275 -33.33 -1.00 -65.42
N PHE A 276 -32.71 0.00 -64.80
CA PHE A 276 -33.23 1.32 -64.39
C PHE A 276 -34.12 1.52 -63.13
N SER A 277 -33.65 2.52 -62.38
CA SER A 277 -34.02 3.09 -61.09
C SER A 277 -35.37 3.81 -60.99
N GLY A 278 -35.93 3.82 -59.78
CA GLY A 278 -36.71 4.97 -59.29
C GLY A 278 -37.68 4.71 -58.12
N GLU A 279 -37.19 4.53 -56.88
CA GLU A 279 -37.89 4.86 -55.61
C GLU A 279 -37.05 4.45 -54.36
N ILE A 280 -35.92 5.11 -54.06
CA ILE A 280 -35.09 4.79 -52.86
C ILE A 280 -34.76 6.02 -51.97
N HIS A 281 -35.26 7.21 -52.28
CA HIS A 281 -34.88 8.40 -51.50
C HIS A 281 -35.70 8.66 -50.22
N ILE A 282 -36.91 8.10 -50.05
CA ILE A 282 -37.75 8.40 -48.87
C ILE A 282 -37.42 7.45 -47.69
N ASN A 283 -37.19 6.16 -47.95
CA ASN A 283 -36.88 5.18 -46.89
C ASN A 283 -35.51 5.40 -46.23
N SER A 284 -34.50 5.82 -46.99
CA SER A 284 -33.16 6.08 -46.45
C SER A 284 -33.13 7.30 -45.52
N VAL A 285 -33.83 8.38 -45.88
CA VAL A 285 -33.95 9.58 -45.04
C VAL A 285 -34.75 9.30 -43.77
N LEU A 286 -35.84 8.54 -43.85
CA LEU A 286 -36.64 8.16 -42.68
C LEU A 286 -35.82 7.33 -41.67
N ILE A 287 -35.01 6.39 -42.14
CA ILE A 287 -34.12 5.58 -41.27
C ILE A 287 -33.08 6.48 -40.57
N VAL A 288 -32.48 7.43 -41.28
CA VAL A 288 -31.51 8.37 -40.68
C VAL A 288 -32.17 9.26 -39.62
N VAL A 289 -33.40 9.72 -39.85
CA VAL A 289 -34.14 10.53 -38.87
C VAL A 289 -34.54 9.69 -37.65
N CYS A 290 -35.06 8.47 -37.85
CA CYS A 290 -35.42 7.57 -36.75
C CYS A 290 -34.20 7.17 -35.90
N THR A 291 -33.06 6.90 -36.52
CA THR A 291 -31.81 6.57 -35.79
C THR A 291 -31.27 7.78 -35.02
N ALA A 292 -31.36 9.00 -35.58
CA ALA A 292 -31.01 10.23 -34.87
C ALA A 292 -31.92 10.49 -33.66
N ILE A 293 -33.24 10.31 -33.80
CA ILE A 293 -34.20 10.44 -32.69
C ILE A 293 -33.91 9.41 -31.60
N LEU A 294 -33.66 8.15 -31.97
CA LEU A 294 -33.32 7.10 -31.02
C LEU A 294 -32.02 7.42 -30.26
N ALA A 295 -30.99 7.93 -30.95
CA ALA A 295 -29.75 8.36 -30.31
C ALA A 295 -29.97 9.51 -29.30
N VAL A 296 -30.82 10.48 -29.62
CA VAL A 296 -31.18 11.57 -28.71
C VAL A 296 -31.95 11.03 -27.48
N LEU A 297 -32.90 10.12 -27.68
CA LEU A 297 -33.64 9.49 -26.58
C LEU A 297 -32.71 8.70 -25.64
N ILE A 298 -31.73 7.97 -26.20
CA ILE A 298 -30.71 7.26 -25.42
C ILE A 298 -29.87 8.26 -24.60
N LEU A 299 -29.47 9.39 -25.19
CA LEU A 299 -28.72 10.44 -24.46
C LEU A 299 -29.53 11.04 -23.31
N ILE A 300 -30.82 11.31 -23.52
CA ILE A 300 -31.74 11.82 -22.47
C ILE A 300 -31.90 10.80 -21.35
N ALA A 301 -32.12 9.51 -21.70
CA ALA A 301 -32.23 8.43 -20.72
C ALA A 301 -30.95 8.27 -19.90
N MET A 302 -29.78 8.30 -20.55
CA MET A 302 -28.48 8.25 -19.85
C MET A 302 -28.28 9.45 -18.91
N ALA A 303 -28.68 10.66 -19.32
CA ALA A 303 -28.61 11.85 -18.47
C ALA A 303 -29.55 11.72 -17.25
N ALA A 304 -30.78 11.25 -17.45
CA ALA A 304 -31.75 11.02 -16.39
C ALA A 304 -31.24 9.98 -15.37
N ILE A 305 -30.70 8.85 -15.84
CA ILE A 305 -30.12 7.81 -14.98
C ILE A 305 -28.98 8.37 -14.12
N ARG A 306 -28.07 9.17 -14.70
CA ARG A 306 -26.97 9.79 -13.94
C ARG A 306 -27.47 10.77 -12.89
N ILE A 307 -28.47 11.59 -13.24
CA ILE A 307 -29.10 12.54 -12.31
C ILE A 307 -29.75 11.79 -11.13
N VAL A 308 -30.52 10.73 -11.39
CA VAL A 308 -31.18 9.93 -10.35
C VAL A 308 -30.15 9.20 -9.49
N SER A 309 -29.14 8.59 -10.10
CA SER A 309 -28.04 7.91 -9.41
C SER A 309 -27.30 8.85 -8.45
N ARG A 310 -26.99 10.07 -8.89
CA ARG A 310 -26.40 11.12 -8.04
C ARG A 310 -27.31 11.53 -6.91
N ILE A 311 -28.60 11.76 -7.18
CA ILE A 311 -29.56 12.11 -6.14
C ILE A 311 -29.59 11.00 -5.09
N HIS A 312 -29.67 9.74 -5.50
CA HIS A 312 -29.67 8.60 -4.59
C HIS A 312 -28.37 8.50 -3.77
N LEU A 313 -27.21 8.68 -4.42
CA LEU A 313 -25.89 8.70 -3.76
C LEU A 313 -25.81 9.75 -2.64
N LEU A 314 -26.46 10.90 -2.83
CA LEU A 314 -26.41 12.06 -1.93
C LEU A 314 -27.65 12.23 -1.03
N ARG A 315 -28.59 11.27 -0.99
CA ARG A 315 -29.90 11.41 -0.31
C ARG A 315 -30.08 10.62 0.98
N SER A 316 -29.09 9.87 1.46
CA SER A 316 -29.22 9.06 2.69
C SER A 316 -28.20 9.40 3.78
N SER A 317 -28.66 9.31 5.04
CA SER A 317 -27.93 9.61 6.28
C SER A 317 -27.01 8.49 6.79
N SER A 318 -27.06 7.29 6.18
CA SER A 318 -26.14 6.19 6.45
C SER A 318 -25.33 5.88 5.19
N ALA A 319 -24.08 5.48 5.36
CA ALA A 319 -23.21 5.09 4.26
C ALA A 319 -22.34 3.91 4.67
N ASP A 320 -22.42 2.85 3.87
CA ASP A 320 -21.46 1.75 3.92
C ASP A 320 -20.20 2.11 3.13
N GLU A 321 -19.16 1.28 3.27
CA GLU A 321 -17.87 1.45 2.57
C GLU A 321 -18.08 1.62 1.05
N VAL A 322 -18.94 0.79 0.45
CA VAL A 322 -19.22 0.82 -0.99
C VAL A 322 -19.80 2.18 -1.42
N LYS A 323 -20.73 2.74 -0.65
CA LYS A 323 -21.32 4.04 -0.93
C LYS A 323 -20.32 5.17 -0.74
N LEU A 324 -19.49 5.13 0.30
CA LEU A 324 -18.43 6.11 0.53
C LEU A 324 -17.42 6.12 -0.63
N MET A 325 -17.07 4.95 -1.17
CA MET A 325 -16.19 4.86 -2.33
C MET A 325 -16.83 5.36 -3.61
N LYS A 326 -18.14 5.17 -3.80
CA LYS A 326 -18.88 5.82 -4.89
C LYS A 326 -18.90 7.35 -4.74
N MET A 327 -19.01 7.85 -3.51
CA MET A 327 -18.93 9.29 -3.21
C MET A 327 -17.53 9.85 -3.49
N TYR A 328 -16.48 9.12 -3.14
CA TYR A 328 -15.11 9.48 -3.48
C TYR A 328 -14.86 9.48 -5.00
N SER A 329 -15.29 8.43 -5.71
CA SER A 329 -15.19 8.39 -7.18
C SER A 329 -15.95 9.55 -7.85
N TYR A 330 -17.08 9.94 -7.27
CA TYR A 330 -17.84 11.11 -7.73
C TYR A 330 -17.05 12.41 -7.52
N LEU A 331 -16.45 12.58 -6.34
CA LEU A 331 -15.60 13.71 -6.00
C LEU A 331 -14.38 13.81 -6.93
N GLU A 332 -13.70 12.69 -7.22
CA GLU A 332 -12.58 12.65 -8.16
C GLU A 332 -12.98 13.11 -9.57
N LYS A 333 -14.17 12.71 -10.05
CA LYS A 333 -14.68 13.15 -11.37
C LYS A 333 -14.90 14.66 -11.43
N LEU A 334 -15.39 15.26 -10.33
CA LEU A 334 -15.57 16.71 -10.23
C LEU A 334 -14.22 17.44 -10.21
N LEU A 335 -13.27 16.94 -9.44
CA LEU A 335 -11.90 17.48 -9.37
C LEU A 335 -11.19 17.36 -10.73
N ALA A 336 -11.38 16.25 -11.45
CA ALA A 336 -10.86 16.06 -12.80
C ALA A 336 -11.42 17.09 -13.79
N CYS A 337 -12.69 17.50 -13.64
CA CYS A 337 -13.28 18.57 -14.45
C CYS A 337 -12.65 19.95 -14.18
N LEU A 338 -12.16 20.16 -12.95
CA LEU A 338 -11.42 21.36 -12.54
C LEU A 338 -9.96 21.36 -13.01
N GLY A 339 -9.47 20.23 -13.53
CA GLY A 339 -8.09 20.06 -14.00
C GLY A 339 -7.19 19.29 -13.01
N TYR A 340 -7.73 18.87 -11.87
CA TYR A 340 -7.04 18.04 -10.89
C TYR A 340 -7.39 16.59 -11.17
N LYS A 341 -6.58 15.88 -11.94
CA LYS A 341 -6.78 14.45 -12.20
C LYS A 341 -5.74 13.68 -11.39
N ARG A 342 -6.18 12.68 -10.61
CA ARG A 342 -5.25 11.80 -9.90
C ARG A 342 -4.45 10.97 -10.90
N GLU A 343 -3.14 11.09 -10.85
CA GLU A 343 -2.24 10.24 -11.63
C GLU A 343 -2.16 8.84 -10.99
N PRO A 344 -1.97 7.77 -11.79
CA PRO A 344 -1.76 6.43 -11.25
C PRO A 344 -0.54 6.40 -10.31
N GLY A 345 -0.73 5.93 -9.07
CA GLY A 345 0.33 5.81 -8.07
C GLY A 345 0.35 6.91 -7.00
N ILE A 346 -0.32 8.04 -7.22
CA ILE A 346 -0.49 9.06 -6.17
C ILE A 346 -1.50 8.55 -5.15
N ASP A 347 -1.16 8.59 -3.86
CA ASP A 347 -2.07 8.19 -2.79
C ASP A 347 -3.31 9.12 -2.72
N TYR A 348 -4.41 8.63 -2.13
CA TYR A 348 -5.63 9.40 -1.98
C TYR A 348 -5.44 10.67 -1.14
N GLU A 349 -4.64 10.62 -0.07
CA GLU A 349 -4.37 11.80 0.76
C GLU A 349 -3.43 12.78 0.07
N GLU A 350 -2.35 12.27 -0.52
CA GLU A 350 -1.39 13.06 -1.29
C GLU A 350 -2.08 13.83 -2.41
N TYR A 351 -2.98 13.17 -3.15
CA TYR A 351 -3.78 13.79 -4.19
C TYR A 351 -4.62 14.98 -3.70
N ILE A 352 -5.18 14.90 -2.50
CA ILE A 352 -6.00 15.99 -1.95
C ILE A 352 -5.13 17.13 -1.41
N LEU A 353 -4.02 16.82 -0.75
CA LEU A 353 -3.07 17.81 -0.25
C LEU A 353 -2.50 18.66 -1.38
N GLU A 354 -2.16 18.05 -2.53
CA GLU A 354 -1.72 18.79 -3.70
C GLU A 354 -2.78 19.79 -4.20
N ILE A 355 -4.05 19.40 -4.16
CA ILE A 355 -5.17 20.25 -4.60
C ILE A 355 -5.39 21.40 -3.63
N THR A 356 -5.39 21.13 -2.32
CA THR A 356 -5.64 22.17 -1.30
C THR A 356 -4.47 23.14 -1.18
N ALA A 357 -3.25 22.72 -1.55
CA ALA A 357 -2.10 23.61 -1.70
C ALA A 357 -2.23 24.55 -2.92
N GLN A 358 -2.88 24.10 -4.00
CA GLN A 358 -3.02 24.87 -5.26
C GLN A 358 -4.28 25.74 -5.33
N ASP A 359 -5.37 25.37 -4.64
CA ASP A 359 -6.65 26.10 -4.67
C ASP A 359 -7.25 26.28 -3.27
N ALA A 360 -7.04 27.48 -2.71
CA ALA A 360 -7.54 27.86 -1.39
C ALA A 360 -9.08 27.76 -1.27
N ASN A 361 -9.82 27.87 -2.37
CA ASN A 361 -11.28 27.68 -2.32
C ASN A 361 -11.63 26.22 -2.04
N LEU A 362 -10.94 25.28 -2.68
CA LEU A 362 -11.16 23.84 -2.47
C LEU A 362 -10.75 23.40 -1.07
N LYS A 363 -9.68 23.99 -0.51
CA LYS A 363 -9.27 23.79 0.88
C LYS A 363 -10.41 24.12 1.86
N ASN A 364 -11.06 25.27 1.69
CA ASN A 364 -12.12 25.74 2.58
C ASN A 364 -13.44 24.96 2.45
N MET A 365 -13.56 24.05 1.48
CA MET A 365 -14.76 23.23 1.28
C MET A 365 -14.76 21.93 2.12
N GLY A 366 -13.73 21.70 2.94
CA GLY A 366 -13.62 20.51 3.79
C GLY A 366 -13.22 19.26 3.00
N LEU A 367 -12.36 19.42 1.99
CA LEU A 367 -11.90 18.34 1.11
C LEU A 367 -11.05 17.31 1.85
N GLU A 368 -10.08 17.77 2.64
CA GLU A 368 -9.19 16.94 3.46
C GLU A 368 -9.98 16.06 4.43
N LYS A 369 -10.83 16.69 5.26
CA LYS A 369 -11.66 15.98 6.23
C LYS A 369 -12.57 14.94 5.56
N ALA A 370 -13.21 15.28 4.44
CA ALA A 370 -14.10 14.36 3.74
C ALA A 370 -13.36 13.11 3.22
N VAL A 371 -12.15 13.27 2.68
CA VAL A 371 -11.37 12.13 2.17
C VAL A 371 -10.79 11.31 3.31
N GLN A 372 -10.26 11.93 4.36
CA GLN A 372 -9.78 11.22 5.55
C GLN A 372 -10.87 10.34 6.17
N THR A 373 -12.11 10.84 6.30
CA THR A 373 -13.23 10.02 6.79
C THR A 373 -13.51 8.82 5.90
N ILE A 374 -13.46 8.99 4.56
CA ILE A 374 -13.71 7.88 3.63
C ILE A 374 -12.59 6.83 3.72
N LEU A 375 -11.33 7.27 3.81
CA LEU A 375 -10.18 6.38 3.91
C LEU A 375 -10.14 5.64 5.25
N ALA A 376 -10.50 6.31 6.35
CA ALA A 376 -10.58 5.69 7.67
C ALA A 376 -11.56 4.50 7.72
N VAL A 377 -12.64 4.56 6.93
CA VAL A 377 -13.62 3.47 6.84
C VAL A 377 -13.14 2.33 5.95
N ARG A 378 -12.43 2.66 4.86
CA ARG A 378 -11.96 1.68 3.89
C ARG A 378 -10.72 0.92 4.35
N PHE A 379 -9.76 1.65 4.90
CA PHE A 379 -8.43 1.13 5.23
C PHE A 379 -8.17 1.06 6.73
N GLY A 380 -9.01 1.72 7.54
CA GLY A 380 -8.95 1.64 8.99
C GLY A 380 -9.92 0.61 9.57
N ASN A 381 -9.88 0.44 10.89
CA ASN A 381 -10.80 -0.43 11.63
C ASN A 381 -12.17 0.22 11.91
N VAL A 382 -12.52 1.31 11.22
CA VAL A 382 -13.76 2.06 11.45
C VAL A 382 -14.91 1.43 10.68
N LYS A 383 -15.77 0.68 11.39
CA LYS A 383 -16.94 0.00 10.78
C LYS A 383 -18.15 0.91 10.53
N TYR A 384 -18.22 2.06 11.21
CA TYR A 384 -19.39 2.95 11.17
C TYR A 384 -18.97 4.41 11.11
N VAL A 385 -19.68 5.20 10.30
CA VAL A 385 -19.52 6.65 10.21
C VAL A 385 -20.72 7.35 10.78
N ASP A 386 -20.48 8.35 11.63
CA ASP A 386 -21.55 9.15 12.19
C ASP A 386 -22.28 9.96 11.11
N LYS A 387 -23.58 10.18 11.35
CA LYS A 387 -24.44 10.96 10.46
C LYS A 387 -23.89 12.37 10.18
N ALA A 388 -23.18 12.96 11.14
CA ALA A 388 -22.55 14.27 11.00
C ALA A 388 -21.45 14.26 9.94
N ASP A 389 -20.57 13.26 9.95
CA ASP A 389 -19.46 13.17 8.99
C ASP A 389 -19.96 12.82 7.58
N ILE A 390 -20.96 11.94 7.45
CA ILE A 390 -21.62 11.68 6.16
C ILE A 390 -22.22 12.97 5.59
N THR A 391 -22.86 13.77 6.44
CA THR A 391 -23.40 15.07 6.04
C THR A 391 -22.30 16.04 5.62
N GLY A 392 -21.16 16.01 6.32
CA GLY A 392 -19.95 16.74 5.97
C GLY A 392 -19.46 16.39 4.56
N ILE A 393 -19.26 15.11 4.27
CA ILE A 393 -18.81 14.63 2.94
C ILE A 393 -19.79 15.06 1.84
N ILE A 394 -21.10 14.89 2.07
CA ILE A 394 -22.14 15.31 1.11
C ILE A 394 -22.05 16.82 0.84
N ASN A 395 -21.85 17.64 1.87
CA ASN A 395 -21.72 19.08 1.74
C ASN A 395 -20.44 19.46 0.97
N THR A 396 -19.31 18.82 1.25
CA THR A 396 -18.07 18.98 0.48
C THR A 396 -18.32 18.71 -1.00
N ILE A 397 -18.93 17.56 -1.34
CA ILE A 397 -19.26 17.20 -2.73
C ILE A 397 -20.14 18.25 -3.40
N ARG A 398 -21.17 18.75 -2.72
CA ARG A 398 -22.06 19.81 -3.25
C ARG A 398 -21.33 21.12 -3.50
N GLN A 399 -20.41 21.50 -2.61
CA GLN A 399 -19.62 22.72 -2.74
C GLN A 399 -18.63 22.60 -3.92
N VAL A 400 -17.88 21.49 -4.00
CA VAL A 400 -16.93 21.23 -5.09
C VAL A 400 -17.65 21.20 -6.44
N ARG A 401 -18.83 20.58 -6.52
CA ARG A 401 -19.65 20.59 -7.75
C ARG A 401 -20.08 22.00 -8.14
N SER A 402 -20.55 22.78 -7.18
CA SER A 402 -20.98 24.16 -7.42
C SER A 402 -19.81 25.02 -7.91
N TYR A 403 -18.62 24.80 -7.34
CA TYR A 403 -17.40 25.44 -7.77
C TYR A 403 -16.99 25.02 -9.20
N ALA A 404 -17.05 23.72 -9.51
CA ALA A 404 -16.81 23.19 -10.85
C ALA A 404 -17.77 23.78 -11.90
N LEU A 405 -19.06 23.91 -11.58
CA LEU A 405 -20.05 24.51 -12.47
C LEU A 405 -19.79 26.00 -12.74
N LYS A 406 -19.29 26.74 -11.74
CA LYS A 406 -18.91 28.15 -11.90
C LYS A 406 -17.67 28.33 -12.78
N LYS A 407 -16.68 27.44 -12.64
CA LYS A 407 -15.40 27.51 -13.38
C LYS A 407 -15.50 26.94 -14.81
N ALA A 408 -16.43 26.02 -15.05
CA ALA A 408 -16.58 25.34 -16.34
C ALA A 408 -17.22 26.23 -17.43
N ARG A 409 -16.66 26.16 -18.64
CA ARG A 409 -17.17 26.81 -19.85
C ARG A 409 -17.44 25.80 -20.97
N GLY A 410 -18.40 26.08 -21.84
CA GLY A 410 -18.73 25.24 -23.01
C GLY A 410 -19.00 23.78 -22.65
N LEU A 411 -18.37 22.86 -23.39
CA LEU A 411 -18.55 21.41 -23.24
C LEU A 411 -18.22 20.90 -21.82
N LYS A 412 -17.27 21.53 -21.11
CA LYS A 412 -16.94 21.14 -19.73
C LYS A 412 -18.11 21.37 -18.76
N LYS A 413 -18.93 22.40 -19.00
CA LYS A 413 -20.10 22.70 -18.17
C LYS A 413 -21.17 21.63 -18.33
N LEU A 414 -21.36 21.15 -19.56
CA LEU A 414 -22.23 20.02 -19.86
C LEU A 414 -21.73 18.73 -19.18
N ILE A 415 -20.42 18.46 -19.21
CA ILE A 415 -19.81 17.31 -18.53
C ILE A 415 -20.07 17.36 -17.01
N VAL A 416 -19.85 18.51 -16.35
CA VAL A 416 -20.11 18.67 -14.91
C VAL A 416 -21.60 18.53 -14.57
N CYS A 417 -22.51 18.90 -15.49
CA CYS A 417 -23.95 18.67 -15.31
C CYS A 417 -24.34 17.18 -15.43
N LEU A 418 -23.68 16.46 -16.34
CA LEU A 418 -23.91 15.04 -16.63
C LEU A 418 -23.26 14.10 -15.60
N ILE A 419 -22.22 14.56 -14.89
CA ILE A 419 -21.69 13.93 -13.68
C ILE A 419 -22.71 14.10 -12.55
#